data_AF-A0A2E9LCY7-F1
#
_entry.id   AF-A0A2E9LCY7-F1
#
_cell.length_a   1.000
_cell.length_b   1.000
_cell.length_c   1.000
_cell.angle_alpha   90.00
_cell.angle_beta   90.00
_cell.angle_gamma   90.00
#
_symmetry.space_group_name_H-M   'P 1'
#
loop_
_entity.id
_entity.type
_entity.pdbx_description
1 polymer ?
#
loop_
_entity_poly.entity_id
_entity_poly.type
_entity_poly.pdbx_seq_one_letter_code
_entity_poly.pdbx_strand_id
1 'polypeptide(L)'
;MADDLAPEGIDSPESDNLHIEIAHEPNLEQYLVDELPVTATPMSGPSKPSQALAFSSILLGGACGGFIGFAFTDLQCSGSCSGASGLSALIGAVVGAGGVGVVSILALRAMNEWKSKSKRGVDKSSAIDNLQNHKDD
;
A
#
# COMPACT_ATOMS: atom_id res chain seq x y z
N MET A 1 24.62 2.51 65.34
CA MET A 1 23.42 2.33 64.52
C MET A 1 23.46 3.45 63.48
N ALA A 2 23.80 3.10 62.22
CA ALA A 2 23.51 3.79 60.95
C ALA A 2 23.82 5.30 60.83
N ASP A 3 24.37 5.86 59.75
CA ASP A 3 24.89 5.35 58.49
C ASP A 3 25.69 6.51 57.86
N ASP A 4 26.66 6.12 57.05
CA ASP A 4 27.63 6.92 56.29
C ASP A 4 26.95 7.69 55.14
N LEU A 5 27.40 8.94 54.85
CA LEU A 5 27.52 9.59 53.51
C LEU A 5 27.52 11.13 53.63
N ALA A 6 28.72 11.69 53.82
CA ALA A 6 29.11 12.98 53.24
C ALA A 6 29.59 12.74 51.78
N PRO A 7 30.00 13.72 50.95
CA PRO A 7 30.16 15.17 51.15
C PRO A 7 29.56 16.04 50.00
N GLU A 8 29.18 17.29 50.28
CA GLU A 8 29.86 18.55 49.92
C GLU A 8 30.10 18.80 48.42
N GLY A 9 29.73 20.00 47.96
CA GLY A 9 30.33 20.63 46.79
C GLY A 9 29.36 21.10 45.72
N ILE A 10 28.55 22.11 46.03
CA ILE A 10 27.95 22.97 44.99
C ILE A 10 28.94 24.13 44.79
N ASP A 11 29.76 24.04 43.74
CA ASP A 11 30.58 25.13 43.19
C ASP A 11 30.19 25.23 41.70
N SER A 12 29.35 26.19 41.29
CA SER A 12 29.71 27.57 40.83
C SER A 12 30.36 27.58 39.43
N PRO A 13 30.52 28.72 38.75
CA PRO A 13 29.55 29.26 37.77
C PRO A 13 30.18 29.56 36.40
N GLU A 14 29.44 29.50 35.29
CA GLU A 14 29.90 30.14 34.05
C GLU A 14 28.72 30.71 33.26
N SER A 15 28.48 32.01 33.48
CA SER A 15 27.86 32.87 32.48
C SER A 15 28.89 33.12 31.40
N ASP A 16 28.64 32.63 30.18
CA ASP A 16 29.23 33.26 29.02
C ASP A 16 28.18 33.53 27.96
N ASN A 17 28.23 34.76 27.46
CA ASN A 17 27.27 35.34 26.55
C ASN A 17 27.43 34.68 25.18
N LEU A 18 26.56 33.75 24.83
CA LEU A 18 26.39 33.40 23.41
C LEU A 18 25.17 34.12 22.86
N HIS A 19 25.47 35.21 22.17
CA HIS A 19 24.63 35.89 21.20
C HIS A 19 23.58 34.96 20.59
N ILE A 20 22.30 35.32 20.79
CA ILE A 20 21.21 34.86 19.94
C ILE A 20 21.39 35.56 18.59
N GLU A 21 22.35 35.09 17.81
CA GLU A 21 22.37 35.34 16.38
C GLU A 21 21.36 34.37 15.79
N ILE A 22 20.13 34.85 15.58
CA ILE A 22 19.16 34.20 14.72
C ILE A 22 19.71 34.33 13.29
N ALA A 23 20.69 33.49 12.97
CA ALA A 23 20.93 33.10 11.61
C ALA A 23 19.66 32.39 11.16
N HIS A 24 18.84 33.13 10.42
CA HIS A 24 17.87 32.55 9.51
C HIS A 24 18.67 31.63 8.58
N GLU A 25 18.74 30.35 8.94
CA GLU A 25 19.28 29.26 8.14
C GLU A 25 18.10 28.61 7.40
N PRO A 26 17.68 29.14 6.24
CA PRO A 26 16.64 28.51 5.42
C PRO A 26 17.11 27.18 4.78
N ASN A 27 18.32 26.69 5.08
CA ASN A 27 18.97 25.60 4.38
C ASN A 27 18.97 24.24 5.11
N LEU A 28 18.69 24.19 6.42
CA LEU A 28 18.67 22.90 7.15
C LEU A 28 17.39 22.09 6.97
N GLU A 29 16.25 22.73 6.67
CA GLU A 29 15.01 22.03 6.30
C GLU A 29 15.05 21.47 4.86
N GLN A 30 15.88 22.05 3.99
CA GLN A 30 16.03 21.58 2.61
C GLN A 30 16.91 20.33 2.50
N TYR A 31 17.87 20.14 3.41
CA TYR A 31 18.81 19.02 3.32
C TYR A 31 18.23 17.67 3.78
N LEU A 32 17.15 17.65 4.58
CA LEU A 32 16.58 16.39 5.09
C LEU A 32 15.59 15.73 4.12
N VAL A 33 15.09 16.44 3.10
CA VAL A 33 14.13 15.87 2.13
C VAL A 33 14.85 15.31 0.89
N ASP A 34 16.00 15.87 0.51
CA ASP A 34 16.75 15.47 -0.69
C ASP A 34 17.68 14.24 -0.48
N GLU A 35 18.10 13.95 0.76
CA GLU A 35 18.98 12.81 1.07
C GLU A 35 18.27 11.54 1.55
N LEU A 36 16.95 11.56 1.77
CA LEU A 36 16.24 10.28 1.77
C LEU A 36 16.29 9.75 0.35
N PRO A 37 16.62 8.46 0.11
CA PRO A 37 16.38 7.87 -1.19
C PRO A 37 14.88 7.99 -1.43
N VAL A 38 14.48 9.02 -2.19
CA VAL A 38 13.20 9.06 -2.88
C VAL A 38 13.25 7.77 -3.65
N THR A 39 12.52 6.77 -3.12
CA THR A 39 12.20 5.58 -3.86
C THR A 39 11.23 6.06 -4.91
N ALA A 40 11.76 6.79 -5.90
CA ALA A 40 11.31 6.79 -7.27
C ALA A 40 11.43 5.33 -7.65
N THR A 41 10.44 4.56 -7.19
CA THR A 41 10.05 3.36 -7.88
C THR A 41 9.73 3.95 -9.24
N PRO A 42 10.54 3.74 -10.30
CA PRO A 42 10.08 4.07 -11.64
C PRO A 42 8.69 3.48 -11.66
N MET A 43 7.67 4.31 -11.96
CA MET A 43 6.28 3.89 -12.05
C MET A 43 6.29 2.77 -13.08
N SER A 44 6.57 1.56 -12.59
CA SER A 44 6.65 0.35 -13.35
C SER A 44 5.20 0.11 -13.55
N GLY A 45 4.67 0.70 -14.64
CA GLY A 45 3.25 0.69 -14.95
C GLY A 45 2.74 -0.71 -14.64
N PRO A 46 1.66 -0.85 -13.86
CA PRO A 46 1.23 -2.14 -13.35
C PRO A 46 1.27 -3.16 -14.49
N SER A 47 1.83 -4.34 -14.24
CA SER A 47 2.14 -5.28 -15.32
C SER A 47 0.89 -5.46 -16.20
N LYS A 48 1.03 -5.26 -17.51
CA LYS A 48 -0.06 -5.38 -18.50
C LYS A 48 -1.03 -6.55 -18.24
N PRO A 49 -0.58 -7.78 -17.90
CA PRO A 49 -1.49 -8.88 -17.58
C PRO A 49 -2.32 -8.65 -16.31
N SER A 50 -1.76 -8.02 -15.26
CA SER A 50 -2.49 -7.75 -14.02
C SER A 50 -3.63 -6.75 -14.21
N GLN A 51 -3.39 -5.71 -15.01
CA GLN A 51 -4.44 -4.75 -15.36
C GLN A 51 -5.56 -5.44 -16.15
N ALA A 52 -5.20 -6.21 -17.18
CA ALA A 52 -6.18 -6.88 -18.03
C ALA A 52 -7.10 -7.81 -17.22
N LEU A 53 -6.57 -8.57 -16.25
CA LEU A 53 -7.38 -9.45 -15.41
C LEU A 53 -8.34 -8.70 -14.49
N ALA A 54 -7.87 -7.63 -13.84
CA ALA A 54 -8.72 -6.82 -12.98
C ALA A 54 -9.86 -6.17 -13.76
N PHE A 55 -9.54 -5.55 -14.91
CA PHE A 55 -10.56 -4.94 -15.78
C PHE A 55 -11.56 -5.98 -16.30
N SER A 56 -11.08 -7.14 -16.74
CA SER A 56 -11.96 -8.21 -17.25
C SER A 56 -12.91 -8.72 -16.17
N SER A 57 -12.43 -8.89 -14.94
CA SER A 57 -13.26 -9.35 -13.82
C SER A 57 -14.35 -8.32 -13.47
N ILE A 58 -14.00 -7.04 -13.38
CA ILE A 58 -14.95 -5.96 -13.08
C ILE A 58 -16.02 -5.86 -14.18
N LEU A 59 -15.62 -5.92 -15.45
CA LEU A 59 -16.56 -5.90 -16.57
C LEU A 59 -17.50 -7.10 -16.55
N LEU A 60 -16.97 -8.30 -16.31
CA LEU A 60 -17.79 -9.52 -16.25
C LEU A 60 -18.74 -9.50 -15.04
N GLY A 61 -18.26 -9.04 -13.88
CA GLY A 61 -19.04 -8.87 -12.67
C GLY A 61 -20.16 -7.85 -12.81
N GLY A 62 -19.86 -6.69 -13.42
CA GLY A 62 -20.85 -5.65 -13.72
C GLY A 62 -21.87 -6.10 -14.77
N ALA A 63 -21.43 -6.74 -15.86
CA ALA A 63 -22.32 -7.26 -16.90
C ALA A 63 -23.29 -8.30 -16.33
N CYS A 64 -22.79 -9.23 -15.51
CA CYS A 64 -23.63 -10.23 -14.85
C CYS A 64 -24.60 -9.58 -13.85
N GLY A 65 -24.12 -8.68 -12.99
CA GLY A 65 -24.97 -7.98 -12.00
C GLY A 65 -26.07 -7.14 -12.65
N GLY A 66 -25.75 -6.46 -13.76
CA GLY A 66 -26.74 -5.70 -14.53
C GLY A 66 -27.74 -6.58 -15.27
N PHE A 67 -27.29 -7.71 -15.84
CA PHE A 67 -28.17 -8.67 -16.51
C PHE A 67 -29.18 -9.29 -15.53
N ILE A 68 -28.74 -9.68 -14.33
CA ILE A 68 -29.62 -10.18 -13.29
C ILE A 68 -30.60 -9.10 -12.82
N GLY A 69 -30.13 -7.86 -12.62
CA GLY A 69 -30.99 -6.73 -12.24
C GLY A 69 -32.03 -6.36 -13.31
N PHE A 70 -31.71 -6.54 -14.59
CA PHE A 70 -32.65 -6.38 -15.70
C PHE A 70 -33.71 -7.48 -15.67
N ALA A 71 -33.27 -8.75 -15.64
CA ALA A 71 -34.17 -9.91 -15.69
C ALA A 71 -35.15 -9.94 -14.52
N PHE A 72 -34.70 -9.53 -13.32
CA PHE A 72 -35.55 -9.48 -12.14
C PHE A 72 -36.69 -8.45 -12.26
N THR A 73 -36.42 -7.28 -12.85
CA THR A 73 -37.45 -6.26 -13.08
C THR A 73 -38.37 -6.64 -14.24
N ASP A 74 -37.82 -7.29 -15.27
CA ASP A 74 -38.59 -7.80 -16.41
C ASP A 74 -39.65 -8.82 -15.97
N LEU A 75 -39.30 -9.74 -15.05
CA LEU A 75 -40.25 -10.70 -14.48
C LEU A 75 -41.32 -10.07 -13.58
N GLN A 76 -41.03 -8.91 -13.00
CA GLN A 76 -41.97 -8.19 -12.13
C GLN A 76 -42.91 -7.26 -12.89
N CYS A 77 -42.71 -7.05 -14.19
CA CYS A 77 -43.52 -6.15 -15.00
C CYS A 77 -44.17 -6.87 -16.19
N SER A 78 -45.50 -6.81 -16.27
CA SER A 78 -46.29 -7.32 -17.40
C SER A 78 -46.59 -6.26 -18.49
N GLY A 79 -45.80 -5.17 -18.54
CA GLY A 79 -46.03 -4.03 -19.44
C GLY A 79 -44.77 -3.22 -19.75
N SER A 80 -44.93 -1.97 -20.23
CA SER A 80 -43.84 -1.11 -20.72
C SER A 80 -42.99 -0.49 -19.60
N CYS A 81 -42.29 -1.31 -18.80
CA CYS A 81 -41.41 -0.86 -17.72
C CYS A 81 -39.97 -0.59 -18.16
N SER A 82 -39.74 -0.23 -19.43
CA SER A 82 -38.40 -0.09 -20.02
C SER A 82 -37.46 0.82 -19.20
N GLY A 83 -37.99 1.93 -18.65
CA GLY A 83 -37.22 2.81 -17.77
C GLY A 83 -36.82 2.17 -16.43
N ALA A 84 -37.72 1.40 -15.82
CA ALA A 84 -37.44 0.73 -14.54
C ALA A 84 -36.48 -0.45 -14.71
N SER A 85 -36.64 -1.25 -15.78
CA SER A 85 -35.72 -2.35 -16.09
C SER A 85 -34.32 -1.85 -16.44
N GLY A 86 -34.22 -0.71 -17.14
CA GLY A 86 -32.94 -0.05 -17.40
C GLY A 86 -32.28 0.47 -16.12
N LEU A 87 -33.04 1.07 -15.20
CA LEU A 87 -32.50 1.60 -13.95
C LEU A 87 -32.00 0.49 -13.02
N SER A 88 -32.75 -0.61 -12.89
CA SER A 88 -32.31 -1.77 -12.10
C SER A 88 -31.09 -2.46 -12.71
N ALA A 89 -31.00 -2.50 -14.03
CA ALA A 89 -29.81 -2.99 -14.73
C ALA A 89 -28.58 -2.13 -14.41
N LEU A 90 -28.72 -0.80 -14.44
CA LEU A 90 -27.60 0.10 -14.10
C LEU A 90 -27.18 -0.02 -12.64
N ILE A 91 -28.14 -0.04 -11.71
CA ILE A 91 -27.84 -0.19 -10.28
C ILE A 91 -27.18 -1.55 -10.02
N GLY A 92 -27.73 -2.63 -10.59
CA GLY A 92 -27.16 -3.97 -10.50
C GLY A 92 -25.75 -4.06 -11.07
N ALA A 93 -25.49 -3.39 -12.20
CA ALA A 93 -24.17 -3.32 -12.80
C ALA A 93 -23.17 -2.56 -11.93
N VAL A 94 -23.54 -1.42 -11.35
CA VAL A 94 -22.68 -0.62 -10.48
C VAL A 94 -22.34 -1.38 -9.20
N VAL A 95 -23.33 -2.02 -8.57
CA VAL A 95 -23.11 -2.81 -7.35
C VAL A 95 -22.26 -4.04 -7.65
N GLY A 96 -22.54 -4.75 -8.77
CA GLY A 96 -21.75 -5.91 -9.20
C GLY A 96 -20.30 -5.55 -9.51
N ALA A 97 -20.07 -4.48 -10.27
CA ALA A 97 -18.73 -3.97 -10.58
C ALA A 97 -18.00 -3.50 -9.31
N GLY A 98 -18.69 -2.81 -8.41
CA GLY A 98 -18.14 -2.36 -7.13
C GLY A 98 -17.68 -3.53 -6.26
N GLY A 99 -18.52 -4.56 -6.09
CA GLY A 99 -18.18 -5.75 -5.32
C GLY A 99 -16.98 -6.50 -5.88
N VAL A 100 -16.96 -6.74 -7.20
CA VAL A 100 -15.84 -7.43 -7.86
C VAL A 100 -14.56 -6.60 -7.83
N GLY A 101 -14.66 -5.27 -7.90
CA GLY A 101 -13.52 -4.37 -7.72
C GLY A 101 -12.86 -4.53 -6.36
N VAL A 102 -13.64 -4.57 -5.27
CA VAL A 102 -13.11 -4.79 -3.91
C VAL A 102 -12.43 -6.15 -3.79
N VAL A 103 -13.09 -7.23 -4.23
CA VAL A 103 -12.52 -8.59 -4.19
C VAL A 103 -11.24 -8.67 -5.01
N SER A 104 -11.19 -8.03 -6.18
CA SER A 104 -10.00 -7.99 -7.03
C SER A 104 -8.83 -7.32 -6.33
N ILE A 105 -9.05 -6.18 -5.64
CA ILE A 105 -8.02 -5.48 -4.88
C ILE A 105 -7.50 -6.36 -3.73
N LEU A 106 -8.40 -7.04 -3.01
CA LEU A 106 -8.02 -7.96 -1.94
C LEU A 106 -7.21 -9.14 -2.47
N ALA A 107 -7.60 -9.72 -3.59
CA ALA A 107 -6.86 -10.81 -4.23
C ALA A 107 -5.47 -10.37 -4.71
N LEU A 108 -5.36 -9.17 -5.28
CA LEU A 108 -4.07 -8.59 -5.68
C LEU A 108 -3.17 -8.32 -4.46
N ARG A 109 -3.74 -7.82 -3.36
CA ARG A 109 -3.00 -7.72 -2.10
C ARG A 109 -2.51 -9.09 -1.66
N ALA A 110 -3.39 -10.09 -1.72
CA ALA A 110 -3.07 -11.45 -1.31
C ALA A 110 -1.86 -12.03 -2.09
N MET A 111 -1.88 -11.84 -3.41
CA MET A 111 -0.80 -12.30 -4.28
C MET A 111 0.52 -11.55 -4.04
N ASN A 112 0.47 -10.28 -3.62
CA ASN A 112 1.67 -9.50 -3.34
C ASN A 112 2.42 -9.99 -2.09
N GLU A 113 1.72 -10.43 -1.04
CA GLU A 113 2.41 -10.98 0.14
C GLU A 113 3.11 -12.32 -0.15
N TRP A 114 2.51 -13.15 -1.00
CA TRP A 114 3.09 -14.43 -1.42
C TRP A 114 4.31 -14.23 -2.32
N LYS A 115 4.22 -13.34 -3.33
CA LYS A 115 5.35 -13.03 -4.23
C LYS A 115 6.57 -12.48 -3.49
N SER A 116 6.35 -11.74 -2.40
CA SER A 116 7.42 -11.23 -1.55
C SER A 116 8.15 -12.33 -0.77
N LYS A 117 7.47 -13.43 -0.41
CA LYS A 117 8.10 -14.59 0.23
C LYS A 117 8.91 -15.43 -0.75
N SER A 118 8.41 -15.62 -1.98
CA SER A 118 9.11 -16.41 -3.01
C SER A 118 10.46 -15.80 -3.41
N LYS A 119 10.55 -14.48 -3.59
CA LYS A 119 11.83 -13.82 -3.92
C LYS A 119 12.90 -14.02 -2.86
N ARG A 120 12.53 -13.90 -1.57
CA ARG A 120 13.44 -14.14 -0.44
C ARG A 120 13.94 -15.57 -0.35
N GLY A 121 13.13 -16.55 -0.79
CA GLY A 121 13.55 -17.94 -0.88
C GLY A 121 14.59 -18.18 -1.96
N VAL A 122 14.44 -17.55 -3.13
CA VAL A 122 15.40 -17.63 -4.23
C VAL A 122 16.75 -17.02 -3.84
N ASP A 123 16.75 -15.80 -3.29
CA ASP A 123 17.99 -15.13 -2.87
C ASP A 123 18.73 -15.92 -1.77
N LYS A 124 17.98 -16.47 -0.81
CA LYS A 124 18.55 -17.30 0.26
C LYS A 124 19.14 -18.61 -0.28
N SER A 125 18.47 -19.26 -1.24
CA SER A 125 18.97 -20.48 -1.86
C SER A 125 20.27 -20.24 -2.63
N SER A 126 20.35 -19.14 -3.39
CA SER A 126 21.56 -18.75 -4.13
C SER A 126 22.74 -18.40 -3.22
N ALA A 127 22.49 -17.78 -2.06
CA ALA A 127 23.53 -17.47 -1.08
C ALA A 127 24.09 -18.72 -0.38
N ILE A 128 23.25 -19.70 -0.06
CA ILE A 128 23.66 -20.98 0.54
C ILE A 128 24.53 -21.76 -0.46
N ASP A 129 24.13 -21.83 -1.73
CA ASP A 129 24.88 -22.52 -2.79
C ASP A 129 26.29 -21.94 -2.97
N ASN A 130 26.41 -20.62 -2.88
CA ASN A 130 27.70 -19.93 -3.03
C ASN A 130 28.65 -20.18 -1.85
N LEU A 131 28.11 -20.21 -0.61
CA LEU A 131 28.89 -20.53 0.59
C LEU A 131 29.35 -21.99 0.63
N GLN A 132 28.54 -22.91 0.10
CA GLN A 132 28.94 -24.31 -0.01
C GLN A 132 30.07 -24.48 -1.01
N ASN A 133 29.98 -23.86 -2.19
CA ASN A 133 31.06 -23.89 -3.18
C ASN A 133 32.41 -23.42 -2.62
N HIS A 134 32.42 -22.35 -1.81
CA HIS A 134 33.67 -21.78 -1.29
C HIS A 134 34.30 -22.59 -0.15
N LYS A 135 33.57 -23.54 0.45
CA LYS A 135 34.08 -24.39 1.55
C LYS A 135 34.82 -25.63 1.04
N ASP A 136 34.66 -25.95 -0.25
CA ASP A 136 35.22 -27.14 -0.88
C ASP A 136 36.59 -26.89 -1.58
N ASP A 137 37.11 -25.66 -1.52
CA ASP A 137 38.46 -25.23 -1.95
C ASP A 137 39.43 -25.07 -0.76
#